data_AF-A0A7X8ZXV2-F1
#
_entry.id   AF-A0A7X8ZXV2-F1
#
_cell.length_a   1.000
_cell.length_b   1.000
_cell.length_c   1.000
_cell.angle_alpha   90.00
_cell.angle_beta   90.00
_cell.angle_gamma   90.00
#
_symmetry.space_group_name_H-M   'P 1'
#
loop_
_entity.id
_entity.type
_entity.pdbx_description
1 polymer ?
#
loop_
_entity_poly.entity_id
_entity_poly.type
_entity_poly.pdbx_seq_one_letter_code
_entity_poly.pdbx_strand_id
1 'polypeptide(L)'
;MKSTIKKTVHTAALSLLAITVLTSCTSQKVKKDCTSYEEAKLPVEVTTDWSVVPSGIQASIGSIDKKYIQHEVPETTISKNWSGSAWKGERTSAQIILWSKDSVPSVELKLSDFKGENGATISENNTQTRFVRYVLTDEFAEGCGHRKPEDYAVSLSADALDNIDCMNIDAETARPVWITIDVPSDATAGEYTATLDLFTNGKKKETFTLNLNIVDKTLPHYTEWAFHLDLWQNPYAVARTEGVEPWSDAHWDALKPVMQMLASAGQKVITTTLNKRPWNGQTEDPFDTMIEWKKRVMAIGSMTILCLTIGWNS
;
A
#
# COMPACT_ATOMS: atom_id res chain seq x y z
N MET A 1 -73.07 -27.03 74.15
CA MET A 1 -72.08 -26.66 75.18
C MET A 1 -70.88 -26.04 74.46
N LYS A 2 -70.68 -24.71 74.61
CA LYS A 2 -69.51 -23.87 74.23
C LYS A 2 -68.97 -24.03 72.78
N SER A 3 -69.25 -23.11 71.85
CA SER A 3 -68.56 -21.81 71.60
C SER A 3 -67.13 -21.93 71.04
N THR A 4 -66.82 -21.03 70.08
CA THR A 4 -65.49 -20.49 69.65
C THR A 4 -65.01 -21.04 68.28
N ILE A 5 -65.17 -20.36 67.13
CA ILE A 5 -64.59 -19.10 66.57
C ILE A 5 -63.31 -19.30 65.72
N LYS A 6 -63.48 -18.98 64.42
CA LYS A 6 -62.58 -18.37 63.39
C LYS A 6 -61.20 -19.00 63.07
N LYS A 7 -60.91 -19.14 61.76
CA LYS A 7 -60.18 -18.13 60.96
C LYS A 7 -60.12 -18.50 59.46
N THR A 8 -60.40 -17.49 58.63
CA THR A 8 -60.26 -17.45 57.18
C THR A 8 -58.81 -17.07 56.82
N VAL A 9 -58.22 -17.70 55.80
CA VAL A 9 -57.01 -17.22 55.12
C VAL A 9 -57.27 -17.29 53.61
N HIS A 10 -57.26 -16.12 52.97
CA HIS A 10 -57.29 -15.96 51.52
C HIS A 10 -55.86 -16.02 50.96
N THR A 11 -55.62 -16.91 50.00
CA THR A 11 -54.43 -16.92 49.14
C THR A 11 -54.67 -16.00 47.94
N ALA A 12 -53.87 -14.93 47.84
CA ALA A 12 -53.83 -14.02 46.69
C ALA A 12 -52.86 -14.54 45.63
N ALA A 13 -53.32 -14.59 44.38
CA ALA A 13 -52.51 -14.91 43.20
C ALA A 13 -51.76 -13.66 42.72
N LEU A 14 -50.45 -13.79 42.47
CA LEU A 14 -49.59 -12.72 41.95
C LEU A 14 -49.32 -12.99 40.46
N SER A 15 -49.87 -12.14 39.58
CA SER A 15 -49.64 -12.18 38.13
C SER A 15 -48.42 -11.31 37.78
N LEU A 16 -47.36 -11.90 37.23
CA LEU A 16 -46.18 -11.18 36.76
C LEU A 16 -46.37 -10.80 35.28
N LEU A 17 -46.44 -9.50 34.99
CA LEU A 17 -46.52 -8.94 33.63
C LEU A 17 -45.11 -8.53 33.18
N ALA A 18 -44.53 -9.23 32.22
CA ALA A 18 -43.22 -8.92 31.65
C ALA A 18 -43.36 -7.91 30.51
N ILE A 19 -42.74 -6.73 30.66
CA ILE A 19 -42.67 -5.67 29.64
C ILE A 19 -41.36 -5.86 28.86
N THR A 20 -41.46 -6.27 27.59
CA THR A 20 -40.35 -6.32 26.64
C THR A 20 -40.16 -4.95 25.98
N VAL A 21 -39.05 -4.27 26.29
CA VAL A 21 -38.63 -3.03 25.63
C VAL A 21 -37.81 -3.40 24.38
N LEU A 22 -38.34 -3.05 23.20
CA LEU A 22 -37.62 -3.14 21.93
C LEU A 22 -36.76 -1.88 21.74
N THR A 23 -35.47 -1.97 22.02
CA THR A 23 -34.48 -0.95 21.65
C THR A 23 -34.10 -1.13 20.18
N SER A 24 -34.54 -0.20 19.33
CA SER A 24 -34.02 -0.07 17.97
C SER A 24 -32.62 0.55 18.02
N CYS A 25 -31.58 -0.26 17.83
CA CYS A 25 -30.23 0.21 17.59
C CYS A 25 -30.10 0.75 16.16
N THR A 26 -30.30 2.06 15.98
CA THR A 26 -29.81 2.76 14.80
C THR A 26 -28.29 2.82 14.88
N SER A 27 -27.59 1.93 14.19
CA SER A 27 -26.13 2.03 14.04
C SER A 27 -25.78 3.24 13.18
N GLN A 28 -25.50 4.38 13.82
CA GLN A 28 -24.74 5.44 13.18
C GLN A 28 -23.33 4.90 12.93
N LYS A 29 -22.98 4.63 11.66
CA LYS A 29 -21.61 4.25 11.28
C LYS A 29 -20.66 5.34 11.77
N VAL A 30 -19.80 4.99 12.72
CA VAL A 30 -18.74 5.85 13.26
C VAL A 30 -17.84 6.30 12.10
N LYS A 31 -17.53 7.60 12.03
CA LYS A 31 -16.61 8.17 11.05
C LYS A 31 -15.23 7.52 11.24
N LYS A 32 -14.73 6.84 10.21
CA LYS A 32 -13.42 6.15 10.24
C LYS A 32 -12.30 7.19 10.32
N ASP A 33 -11.37 7.00 11.26
CA ASP A 33 -10.15 7.80 11.34
C ASP A 33 -9.20 7.35 10.21
N CYS A 34 -8.81 8.31 9.38
CA CYS A 34 -7.95 8.09 8.20
C CYS A 34 -6.65 8.89 8.31
N THR A 35 -6.19 9.13 9.54
CA THR A 35 -4.94 9.84 9.81
C THR A 35 -3.75 8.97 9.40
N SER A 36 -2.86 9.53 8.59
CA SER A 36 -1.60 8.95 8.11
C SER A 36 -0.53 10.04 8.08
N TYR A 37 0.67 9.75 7.60
CA TYR A 37 1.70 10.77 7.38
C TYR A 37 1.19 11.85 6.42
N GLU A 38 1.67 13.09 6.55
CA GLU A 38 1.31 14.18 5.64
C GLU A 38 2.29 14.27 4.46
N GLU A 39 1.77 14.53 3.26
CA GLU A 39 2.60 14.81 2.09
C GLU A 39 3.21 16.21 2.20
N ALA A 40 4.36 16.42 1.56
CA ALA A 40 4.93 17.76 1.45
C ALA A 40 3.96 18.70 0.71
N LYS A 41 3.96 19.97 1.11
CA LYS A 41 3.15 21.01 0.47
C LYS A 41 4.06 21.96 -0.29
N LEU A 42 3.75 22.18 -1.56
CA LEU A 42 4.39 23.21 -2.38
C LEU A 42 3.42 24.37 -2.60
N PRO A 43 3.91 25.60 -2.83
CA PRO A 43 3.08 26.66 -3.38
C PRO A 43 2.38 26.16 -4.64
N VAL A 44 1.06 26.30 -4.69
CA VAL A 44 0.25 25.77 -5.79
C VAL A 44 0.18 26.80 -6.91
N GLU A 45 0.71 26.47 -8.08
CA GLU A 45 0.32 27.14 -9.32
C GLU A 45 -0.88 26.38 -9.90
N VAL A 46 -2.09 26.85 -9.60
CA VAL A 46 -3.32 26.24 -10.14
C VAL A 46 -3.43 26.58 -11.62
N THR A 47 -3.28 25.58 -12.47
CA THR A 47 -3.36 25.73 -13.94
C THR A 47 -4.74 25.43 -14.51
N THR A 48 -5.62 24.78 -13.75
CA THR A 48 -6.97 24.37 -14.19
C THR A 48 -8.10 25.02 -13.39
N ASP A 49 -9.24 25.27 -14.05
CA ASP A 49 -10.42 25.84 -13.41
C ASP A 49 -11.23 24.77 -12.64
N TRP A 50 -11.15 24.78 -11.30
CA TRP A 50 -11.93 23.89 -10.44
C TRP A 50 -13.41 24.27 -10.31
N SER A 51 -13.81 25.47 -10.76
CA SER A 51 -15.21 25.93 -10.66
C SER A 51 -16.17 25.12 -11.54
N VAL A 52 -15.65 24.54 -12.64
CA VAL A 52 -16.42 23.68 -13.55
C VAL A 52 -16.64 22.27 -12.98
N VAL A 53 -15.91 21.89 -11.92
CA VAL A 53 -16.05 20.58 -11.29
C VAL A 53 -17.34 20.55 -10.45
N PRO A 54 -18.21 19.53 -10.60
CA PRO A 54 -19.38 19.37 -9.74
C PRO A 54 -19.00 19.19 -8.26
N SER A 55 -19.92 19.48 -7.34
CA SER A 55 -19.67 19.27 -5.91
C SER A 55 -19.53 17.79 -5.56
N GLY A 56 -18.66 17.50 -4.61
CA GLY A 56 -18.32 16.14 -4.17
C GLY A 56 -17.33 15.41 -5.07
N ILE A 57 -17.02 14.18 -4.68
CA ILE A 57 -16.00 13.36 -5.34
C ILE A 57 -16.42 12.98 -6.75
N GLN A 58 -15.54 13.27 -7.69
CA GLN A 58 -15.57 12.77 -9.06
C GLN A 58 -14.60 11.60 -9.18
N ALA A 59 -14.90 10.66 -10.08
CA ALA A 59 -14.07 9.47 -10.25
C ALA A 59 -14.23 8.83 -11.63
N SER A 60 -13.11 8.39 -12.22
CA SER A 60 -13.04 7.73 -13.52
C SER A 60 -11.97 6.63 -13.53
N ILE A 61 -12.12 5.64 -14.41
CA ILE A 61 -10.97 4.84 -14.85
C ILE A 61 -9.91 5.78 -15.43
N GLY A 62 -8.67 5.58 -15.02
CA GLY A 62 -7.49 6.31 -15.47
C GLY A 62 -6.54 5.41 -16.27
N SER A 63 -5.32 5.91 -16.50
CA SER A 63 -4.26 5.13 -17.15
C SER A 63 -3.14 4.83 -16.16
N ILE A 64 -2.59 3.61 -16.24
CA ILE A 64 -1.37 3.21 -15.51
C ILE A 64 -0.11 3.92 -16.05
N ASP A 65 -0.19 4.50 -17.24
CA ASP A 65 0.91 5.22 -17.91
C ASP A 65 0.92 6.73 -17.61
N LYS A 66 -0.01 7.23 -16.80
CA LYS A 66 -0.14 8.66 -16.48
C LYS A 66 0.14 8.90 -14.99
N LYS A 67 1.02 9.87 -14.72
CA LYS A 67 1.15 10.50 -13.40
C LYS A 67 0.23 11.72 -13.37
N TYR A 68 -0.88 11.63 -12.65
CA TYR A 68 -1.80 12.77 -12.51
C TYR A 68 -1.20 13.82 -11.59
N ILE A 69 -1.38 15.10 -11.93
CA ILE A 69 -0.89 16.23 -11.14
C ILE A 69 -1.90 16.53 -10.03
N GLN A 70 -1.42 16.76 -8.81
CA GLN A 70 -2.27 16.88 -7.62
C GLN A 70 -3.29 18.02 -7.73
N HIS A 71 -2.90 19.18 -8.23
CA HIS A 71 -3.73 20.38 -8.24
C HIS A 71 -4.36 20.70 -9.59
N GLU A 72 -4.40 19.71 -10.48
CA GLU A 72 -5.04 19.83 -11.79
C GLU A 72 -6.32 18.99 -11.87
N VAL A 73 -7.34 19.53 -12.53
CA VAL A 73 -8.50 18.76 -12.94
C VAL A 73 -8.04 17.72 -13.98
N PRO A 74 -8.20 16.42 -13.73
CA PRO A 74 -7.71 15.39 -14.65
C PRO A 74 -8.36 15.50 -16.04
N GLU A 75 -7.56 15.70 -17.07
CA GLU A 75 -7.99 15.55 -18.46
C GLU A 75 -8.28 14.07 -18.75
N THR A 76 -9.53 13.65 -18.53
CA THR A 76 -9.99 12.30 -18.80
C THR A 76 -11.43 12.29 -19.26
N THR A 77 -11.76 11.39 -20.20
CA THR A 77 -13.16 11.04 -20.48
C THR A 77 -13.65 10.15 -19.34
N ILE A 78 -14.84 10.44 -18.81
CA ILE A 78 -15.42 9.64 -17.74
C ILE A 78 -15.68 8.22 -18.24
N SER A 79 -15.03 7.25 -17.62
CA SER A 79 -15.31 5.83 -17.81
C SER A 79 -15.53 5.14 -16.46
N LYS A 80 -16.48 4.21 -16.44
CA LYS A 80 -16.77 3.32 -15.30
C LYS A 80 -16.36 1.87 -15.55
N ASN A 81 -15.84 1.58 -16.74
CA ASN A 81 -15.48 0.23 -17.16
C ASN A 81 -13.99 0.16 -17.46
N TRP A 82 -13.31 -0.77 -16.82
CA TRP A 82 -11.94 -1.15 -17.16
C TRP A 82 -11.95 -2.55 -17.78
N SER A 83 -11.03 -2.79 -18.70
CA SER A 83 -10.82 -4.12 -19.28
C SER A 83 -9.33 -4.37 -19.44
N GLY A 84 -8.90 -5.58 -19.08
CA GLY A 84 -7.51 -6.01 -19.21
C GLY A 84 -7.41 -7.50 -19.50
N SER A 85 -6.18 -7.96 -19.70
CA SER A 85 -5.88 -9.37 -19.89
C SER A 85 -4.60 -9.73 -19.14
N ALA A 86 -4.52 -10.99 -18.70
CA ALA A 86 -3.37 -11.53 -17.99
C ALA A 86 -3.26 -13.03 -18.24
N TRP A 87 -2.05 -13.58 -18.12
CA TRP A 87 -1.80 -15.01 -18.05
C TRP A 87 -2.07 -15.51 -16.63
N LYS A 88 -2.23 -16.82 -16.47
CA LYS A 88 -2.24 -17.47 -15.15
C LYS A 88 -0.88 -17.23 -14.48
N GLY A 89 -0.86 -16.80 -13.22
CA GLY A 89 0.37 -16.47 -12.50
C GLY A 89 0.92 -15.06 -12.76
N GLU A 90 0.27 -14.26 -13.61
CA GLU A 90 0.71 -12.89 -13.90
C GLU A 90 0.11 -11.87 -12.92
N ARG A 91 0.89 -10.81 -12.63
CA ARG A 91 0.38 -9.60 -11.98
C ARG A 91 0.03 -8.57 -13.04
N THR A 92 -1.22 -8.12 -13.05
CA THR A 92 -1.66 -6.98 -13.88
C THR A 92 -2.09 -5.81 -13.01
N SER A 93 -2.34 -4.65 -13.61
CA SER A 93 -2.69 -3.43 -12.89
C SER A 93 -3.69 -2.56 -13.64
N ALA A 94 -4.46 -1.82 -12.86
CA ALA A 94 -5.36 -0.78 -13.34
C ALA A 94 -5.16 0.47 -12.47
N GLN A 95 -5.63 1.62 -12.95
CA GLN A 95 -5.63 2.84 -12.18
C GLN A 95 -6.99 3.51 -12.30
N ILE A 96 -7.47 4.06 -11.19
CA ILE A 96 -8.58 5.01 -11.19
C ILE A 96 -8.05 6.37 -10.74
N ILE A 97 -8.73 7.43 -11.15
CA ILE A 97 -8.45 8.78 -10.70
C ILE A 97 -9.66 9.34 -9.98
N LEU A 98 -9.44 9.84 -8.78
CA LEU A 98 -10.41 10.57 -7.96
C LEU A 98 -10.04 12.06 -7.99
N TRP A 99 -11.01 12.95 -8.01
CA TRP A 99 -10.75 14.39 -7.83
C TRP A 99 -11.98 15.08 -7.26
N SER A 100 -11.78 16.21 -6.59
CA SER A 100 -12.89 16.94 -5.97
C SER A 100 -12.53 18.41 -5.80
N LYS A 101 -13.50 19.30 -6.03
CA LYS A 101 -13.35 20.72 -5.63
C LYS A 101 -13.59 20.93 -4.13
N ASP A 102 -14.29 20.01 -3.48
CA ASP A 102 -14.58 20.06 -2.04
C ASP A 102 -13.69 19.07 -1.29
N SER A 103 -13.39 19.31 -0.01
CA SER A 103 -12.76 18.30 0.84
C SER A 103 -13.69 17.10 1.04
N VAL A 104 -13.16 15.89 0.83
CA VAL A 104 -13.91 14.63 0.93
C VAL A 104 -13.29 13.72 2.00
N PRO A 105 -13.93 13.55 3.16
CA PRO A 105 -13.39 12.73 4.23
C PRO A 105 -13.71 11.25 4.07
N SER A 106 -12.88 10.41 4.67
CA SER A 106 -13.08 8.96 4.79
C SER A 106 -13.41 8.29 3.45
N VAL A 107 -12.57 8.53 2.45
CA VAL A 107 -12.64 7.88 1.14
C VAL A 107 -12.09 6.46 1.27
N GLU A 108 -12.85 5.48 0.80
CA GLU A 108 -12.51 4.06 0.83
C GLU A 108 -12.87 3.42 -0.50
N LEU A 109 -12.10 2.42 -0.91
CA LEU A 109 -12.39 1.60 -2.07
C LEU A 109 -12.45 0.13 -1.68
N LYS A 110 -13.44 -0.57 -2.22
CA LYS A 110 -13.63 -2.00 -1.96
C LYS A 110 -13.79 -2.73 -3.28
N LEU A 111 -12.80 -3.55 -3.59
CA LEU A 111 -12.83 -4.43 -4.75
C LEU A 111 -13.43 -5.77 -4.31
N SER A 112 -14.41 -6.24 -5.07
CA SER A 112 -14.99 -7.57 -4.87
C SER A 112 -14.14 -8.65 -5.52
N ASP A 113 -14.37 -9.90 -5.12
CA ASP A 113 -13.93 -11.08 -5.88
C ASP A 113 -14.24 -10.93 -7.38
N PHE A 114 -13.28 -11.29 -8.22
CA PHE A 114 -13.51 -11.50 -9.64
C PHE A 114 -14.24 -12.83 -9.84
N LYS A 115 -15.41 -12.80 -10.46
CA LYS A 115 -16.24 -13.97 -10.75
C LYS A 115 -16.19 -14.31 -12.23
N GLY A 116 -15.86 -15.57 -12.53
CA GLY A 116 -15.88 -16.14 -13.87
C GLY A 116 -16.97 -17.20 -14.02
N GLU A 117 -16.96 -17.88 -15.17
CA GLU A 117 -17.92 -18.94 -15.46
C GLU A 117 -17.76 -20.16 -14.54
N ASN A 118 -18.83 -20.97 -14.43
CA ASN A 118 -18.84 -22.23 -13.68
C ASN A 118 -18.38 -22.12 -12.21
N GLY A 119 -18.54 -20.93 -11.60
CA GLY A 119 -18.15 -20.66 -10.21
C GLY A 119 -16.67 -20.34 -10.01
N ALA A 120 -15.88 -20.22 -11.10
CA ALA A 120 -14.49 -19.81 -11.01
C ALA A 120 -14.37 -18.44 -10.34
N THR A 121 -13.39 -18.27 -9.46
CA THR A 121 -13.22 -17.03 -8.67
C THR A 121 -11.74 -16.70 -8.52
N ILE A 122 -11.37 -15.43 -8.65
CA ILE A 122 -10.13 -14.89 -8.09
C ILE A 122 -10.53 -14.06 -6.87
N SER A 123 -10.07 -14.48 -5.69
CA SER A 123 -10.46 -13.86 -4.41
C SER A 123 -9.90 -12.44 -4.29
N GLU A 124 -10.63 -11.55 -3.61
CA GLU A 124 -10.20 -10.21 -3.22
C GLU A 124 -8.82 -10.19 -2.52
N ASN A 125 -8.44 -11.28 -1.83
CA ASN A 125 -7.11 -11.42 -1.21
C ASN A 125 -5.95 -11.42 -2.21
N ASN A 126 -6.21 -11.68 -3.49
CA ASN A 126 -5.22 -11.57 -4.57
C ASN A 126 -5.24 -10.18 -5.23
N THR A 127 -5.92 -9.22 -4.62
CA THR A 127 -6.04 -7.88 -5.16
C THR A 127 -5.71 -6.84 -4.10
N GLN A 128 -5.26 -5.67 -4.54
CA GLN A 128 -4.96 -4.56 -3.64
C GLN A 128 -5.37 -3.25 -4.29
N THR A 129 -6.00 -2.38 -3.52
CA THR A 129 -6.28 -0.98 -3.90
C THR A 129 -5.44 -0.07 -3.02
N ARG A 130 -4.57 0.74 -3.62
CA ARG A 130 -3.62 1.59 -2.89
C ARG A 130 -3.71 3.03 -3.37
N PHE A 131 -3.84 3.97 -2.45
CA PHE A 131 -3.79 5.39 -2.80
C PHE A 131 -2.38 5.72 -3.32
N VAL A 132 -2.30 6.41 -4.44
CA VAL A 132 -1.01 6.87 -4.99
C VAL A 132 -0.68 8.21 -4.34
N ARG A 133 0.36 8.21 -3.51
CA ARG A 133 0.85 9.36 -2.75
C ARG A 133 1.77 10.22 -3.60
N TYR A 134 1.75 11.52 -3.33
CA TYR A 134 2.63 12.49 -3.95
C TYR A 134 3.94 12.58 -3.19
N VAL A 135 5.05 12.49 -3.92
CA VAL A 135 6.42 12.66 -3.41
C VAL A 135 7.06 13.89 -4.05
N LEU A 136 7.94 14.57 -3.30
CA LEU A 136 8.75 15.64 -3.86
C LEU A 136 9.70 15.07 -4.91
N THR A 137 9.80 15.76 -6.04
CA THR A 137 10.74 15.44 -7.11
C THR A 137 11.25 16.73 -7.75
N ASP A 138 12.38 16.63 -8.45
CA ASP A 138 12.99 17.71 -9.23
C ASP A 138 12.99 17.38 -10.73
N GLU A 139 13.57 18.27 -11.54
CA GLU A 139 13.68 18.10 -12.99
C GLU A 139 14.96 17.34 -13.43
N PHE A 140 15.00 16.90 -14.68
CA PHE A 140 16.18 16.22 -15.23
C PHE A 140 17.43 17.11 -15.31
N ALA A 141 17.26 18.41 -15.62
CA ALA A 141 18.33 19.40 -15.78
C ALA A 141 19.54 18.90 -16.61
N GLU A 142 20.77 19.09 -16.11
CA GLU A 142 22.03 18.68 -16.76
C GLU A 142 22.37 17.19 -16.54
N GLY A 143 21.52 16.42 -15.86
CA GLY A 143 21.79 15.03 -15.49
C GLY A 143 22.70 14.89 -14.26
N CYS A 144 23.87 14.28 -14.43
CA CYS A 144 24.79 13.92 -13.34
C CYS A 144 25.48 15.15 -12.72
N GLY A 145 25.65 15.12 -11.40
CA GLY A 145 26.39 16.15 -10.68
C GLY A 145 25.90 16.32 -9.25
N HIS A 146 26.64 17.09 -8.46
CA HIS A 146 26.14 17.53 -7.17
C HIS A 146 25.01 18.55 -7.39
N ARG A 147 23.88 18.35 -6.71
CA ARG A 147 22.73 19.26 -6.78
C ARG A 147 22.56 20.00 -5.46
N LYS A 148 22.25 21.29 -5.58
CA LYS A 148 21.68 22.08 -4.51
C LYS A 148 20.18 22.26 -4.82
N PRO A 149 19.27 21.84 -3.93
CA PRO A 149 17.84 21.86 -4.23
C PRO A 149 17.31 23.23 -4.69
N GLU A 150 17.87 24.33 -4.19
CA GLU A 150 17.50 25.70 -4.56
C GLU A 150 17.74 26.06 -6.04
N ASP A 151 18.59 25.30 -6.75
CA ASP A 151 18.95 25.57 -8.14
C ASP A 151 18.00 24.88 -9.16
N TYR A 152 17.03 24.07 -8.70
CA TYR A 152 16.20 23.23 -9.56
C TYR A 152 14.70 23.44 -9.31
N ALA A 153 13.89 23.29 -10.35
CA ALA A 153 12.44 23.28 -10.20
C ALA A 153 12.00 22.08 -9.33
N VAL A 154 11.10 22.33 -8.38
CA VAL A 154 10.51 21.33 -7.49
C VAL A 154 9.05 21.09 -7.86
N SER A 155 8.63 19.83 -7.83
CA SER A 155 7.24 19.45 -8.10
C SER A 155 6.80 18.25 -7.23
N LEU A 156 5.51 17.97 -7.26
CA LEU A 156 4.92 16.79 -6.63
C LEU A 156 4.58 15.75 -7.70
N SER A 157 5.08 14.54 -7.55
CA SER A 157 4.82 13.41 -8.46
C SER A 157 4.04 12.32 -7.76
N ALA A 158 2.95 11.83 -8.38
CA ALA A 158 2.23 10.64 -7.93
C ALA A 158 3.12 9.40 -8.15
N ASP A 159 3.56 8.76 -7.06
CA ASP A 159 4.55 7.67 -7.16
C ASP A 159 4.38 6.58 -6.09
N ALA A 160 4.24 6.94 -4.81
CA ALA A 160 4.25 5.98 -3.72
C ALA A 160 2.89 5.27 -3.55
N LEU A 161 2.89 3.93 -3.60
CA LEU A 161 1.68 3.11 -3.39
C LEU A 161 1.47 2.83 -1.90
N ASP A 162 0.54 3.55 -1.28
CA ASP A 162 0.30 3.50 0.16
C ASP A 162 -0.73 2.42 0.54
N ASN A 163 -0.44 1.70 1.62
CA ASN A 163 -1.23 0.56 2.10
C ASN A 163 -2.36 0.97 3.07
N ILE A 164 -2.65 2.27 3.20
CA ILE A 164 -3.78 2.75 4.00
C ILE A 164 -5.13 2.35 3.36
N ASP A 165 -6.08 1.94 4.21
CA ASP A 165 -7.42 1.54 3.75
C ASP A 165 -8.34 2.73 3.48
N CYS A 166 -7.99 3.92 3.97
CA CYS A 166 -8.79 5.11 3.80
C CYS A 166 -7.96 6.39 3.82
N MET A 167 -8.47 7.41 3.13
CA MET A 167 -7.79 8.70 3.00
C MET A 167 -8.83 9.84 3.03
N ASN A 168 -8.44 10.99 3.58
CA ASN A 168 -9.14 12.24 3.33
C ASN A 168 -8.56 12.88 2.06
N ILE A 169 -9.42 13.25 1.12
CA ILE A 169 -9.01 13.99 -0.09
C ILE A 169 -9.28 15.46 0.14
N ASP A 170 -8.24 16.28 0.00
CA ASP A 170 -8.34 17.73 0.17
C ASP A 170 -9.10 18.38 -0.99
N ALA A 171 -9.65 19.57 -0.75
CA ALA A 171 -10.31 20.37 -1.77
C ALA A 171 -9.33 20.70 -2.91
N GLU A 172 -9.84 20.74 -4.14
CA GLU A 172 -9.06 21.09 -5.33
C GLU A 172 -7.84 20.19 -5.51
N THR A 173 -8.02 18.90 -5.25
CA THR A 173 -6.98 17.89 -5.48
C THR A 173 -7.49 16.69 -6.28
N ALA A 174 -6.57 16.10 -7.02
CA ALA A 174 -6.67 14.82 -7.68
C ALA A 174 -5.87 13.76 -6.91
N ARG A 175 -6.40 12.54 -6.82
CA ARG A 175 -5.82 11.42 -6.11
C ARG A 175 -5.97 10.14 -6.93
N PRO A 176 -4.90 9.61 -7.50
CA PRO A 176 -4.97 8.31 -8.15
C PRO A 176 -5.05 7.19 -7.12
N VAL A 177 -5.65 6.08 -7.53
CA VAL A 177 -5.68 4.83 -6.77
C VAL A 177 -5.23 3.72 -7.71
N TRP A 178 -4.16 3.04 -7.33
CA TRP A 178 -3.60 1.91 -8.04
C TRP A 178 -4.30 0.62 -7.63
N ILE A 179 -4.62 -0.21 -8.61
CA ILE A 179 -5.22 -1.52 -8.41
C ILE A 179 -4.21 -2.56 -8.87
N THR A 180 -3.78 -3.42 -7.96
CA THR A 180 -2.94 -4.58 -8.26
C THR A 180 -3.82 -5.83 -8.29
N ILE A 181 -3.65 -6.66 -9.31
CA ILE A 181 -4.37 -7.93 -9.46
C ILE A 181 -3.34 -9.03 -9.69
N ASP A 182 -3.16 -9.90 -8.71
CA ASP A 182 -2.35 -11.11 -8.81
C ASP A 182 -3.21 -12.27 -9.29
N VAL A 183 -2.98 -12.76 -10.51
CA VAL A 183 -3.73 -13.91 -11.05
C VAL A 183 -3.10 -15.19 -10.51
N PRO A 184 -3.85 -16.06 -9.81
CA PRO A 184 -3.32 -17.36 -9.38
C PRO A 184 -2.82 -18.20 -10.57
N SER A 185 -1.76 -18.99 -10.36
CA SER A 185 -1.18 -19.83 -11.42
C SER A 185 -2.10 -20.97 -11.85
N ASP A 186 -3.05 -21.34 -11.00
CA ASP A 186 -4.09 -22.36 -11.22
C ASP A 186 -5.44 -21.77 -11.63
N ALA A 187 -5.53 -20.46 -11.89
CA ALA A 187 -6.77 -19.82 -12.34
C ALA A 187 -7.29 -20.47 -13.65
N THR A 188 -8.62 -20.63 -13.73
CA THR A 188 -9.28 -21.08 -14.96
C THR A 188 -9.16 -19.98 -16.03
N ALA A 189 -8.88 -20.36 -17.28
CA ALA A 189 -8.89 -19.40 -18.38
C ALA A 189 -10.33 -18.95 -18.69
N GLY A 190 -10.49 -17.69 -19.10
CA GLY A 190 -11.79 -17.11 -19.45
C GLY A 190 -12.01 -15.71 -18.89
N GLU A 191 -13.22 -15.19 -19.06
CA GLU A 191 -13.62 -13.86 -18.62
C GLU A 191 -14.02 -13.85 -17.15
N TYR A 192 -13.54 -12.83 -16.44
CA TYR A 192 -13.88 -12.56 -15.05
C TYR A 192 -14.36 -11.12 -14.90
N THR A 193 -15.37 -10.91 -14.05
CA THR A 193 -15.87 -9.57 -13.73
C THR A 193 -15.84 -9.33 -12.23
N ALA A 194 -15.39 -8.14 -11.82
CA ALA A 194 -15.48 -7.64 -10.46
C ALA A 194 -16.11 -6.23 -10.46
N THR A 195 -16.64 -5.85 -9.30
CA THR A 195 -17.02 -4.45 -9.01
C THR A 195 -16.06 -3.82 -8.02
N LEU A 196 -15.69 -2.56 -8.27
CA LEU A 196 -14.99 -1.69 -7.34
C LEU A 196 -15.93 -0.60 -6.85
N ASP A 197 -16.25 -0.61 -5.56
CA ASP A 197 -17.17 0.34 -4.95
C ASP A 197 -16.39 1.46 -4.25
N LEU A 198 -16.71 2.72 -4.59
CA LEU A 198 -16.19 3.92 -3.95
C LEU A 198 -17.12 4.36 -2.82
N PHE A 199 -16.57 4.54 -1.62
CA PHE A 199 -17.29 5.01 -0.45
C PHE A 199 -16.73 6.33 0.06
N THR A 200 -17.60 7.16 0.63
CA THR A 200 -17.23 8.33 1.43
C THR A 200 -18.07 8.33 2.69
N ASN A 201 -17.49 8.51 3.87
CA ASN A 201 -18.21 8.43 5.15
C ASN A 201 -19.11 7.17 5.26
N GLY A 202 -18.61 6.03 4.77
CA GLY A 202 -19.33 4.75 4.79
C GLY A 202 -20.58 4.65 3.89
N LYS A 203 -20.84 5.65 3.03
CA LYS A 203 -21.90 5.66 2.02
C LYS A 203 -21.31 5.42 0.64
N LYS A 204 -21.86 4.47 -0.09
CA LYS A 204 -21.46 4.21 -1.47
C LYS A 204 -21.79 5.42 -2.35
N LYS A 205 -20.84 5.81 -3.19
CA LYS A 205 -20.94 6.93 -4.14
C LYS A 205 -20.99 6.45 -5.57
N GLU A 206 -20.10 5.54 -5.92
CA GLU A 206 -19.90 5.08 -7.29
C GLU A 206 -19.54 3.60 -7.30
N THR A 207 -19.81 2.94 -8.41
CA THR A 207 -19.38 1.55 -8.69
C THR A 207 -18.72 1.53 -10.06
N PHE A 208 -17.57 0.86 -10.15
CA PHE A 208 -16.85 0.58 -11.40
C PHE A 208 -16.92 -0.91 -11.69
N THR A 209 -16.90 -1.26 -12.98
CA THR A 209 -16.83 -2.64 -13.44
C THR A 209 -15.43 -2.91 -14.01
N LEU A 210 -14.78 -3.94 -13.50
CA LEU A 210 -13.47 -4.40 -13.96
C LEU A 210 -13.67 -5.75 -14.65
N ASN A 211 -13.32 -5.83 -15.93
CA ASN A 211 -13.33 -7.07 -16.70
C ASN A 211 -11.88 -7.54 -16.93
N LEU A 212 -11.62 -8.81 -16.67
CA LEU A 212 -10.30 -9.40 -16.79
C LEU A 212 -10.41 -10.72 -17.56
N ASN A 213 -9.75 -10.77 -18.71
CA ASN A 213 -9.61 -12.00 -19.49
C ASN A 213 -8.34 -12.75 -19.06
N ILE A 214 -8.51 -13.97 -18.54
CA ILE A 214 -7.42 -14.88 -18.21
C ILE A 214 -7.11 -15.74 -19.43
N VAL A 215 -5.93 -15.50 -20.02
CA VAL A 215 -5.43 -16.23 -21.17
C VAL A 215 -4.99 -17.63 -20.75
N ASP A 216 -5.23 -18.65 -21.58
CA ASP A 216 -4.78 -20.03 -21.35
C ASP A 216 -3.27 -20.21 -21.60
N LYS A 217 -2.49 -19.46 -20.83
CA LYS A 217 -1.04 -19.49 -20.73
C LYS A 217 -0.66 -19.28 -19.27
N THR A 218 0.45 -19.86 -18.85
CA THR A 218 0.94 -19.76 -17.47
C THR A 218 2.29 -19.06 -17.49
N LEU A 219 2.39 -17.94 -16.77
CA LEU A 219 3.65 -17.33 -16.41
C LEU A 219 4.31 -18.18 -15.31
N PRO A 220 5.57 -18.62 -15.47
CA PRO A 220 6.28 -19.36 -14.43
C PRO A 220 6.36 -18.55 -13.13
N HIS A 221 6.60 -19.23 -12.01
CA HIS A 221 6.83 -18.54 -10.73
C HIS A 221 8.09 -17.65 -10.83
N TYR A 222 8.14 -16.54 -10.09
CA TYR A 222 9.23 -15.54 -10.20
C TYR A 222 10.64 -16.10 -9.94
N THR A 223 10.72 -17.22 -9.22
CA THR A 223 11.97 -17.98 -8.97
C THR A 223 12.52 -18.63 -10.24
N GLU A 224 11.68 -18.88 -11.24
CA GLU A 224 12.00 -19.54 -12.51
C GLU A 224 12.17 -18.53 -13.66
N TRP A 225 11.92 -17.24 -13.43
CA TRP A 225 12.10 -16.22 -14.45
C TRP A 225 13.57 -16.11 -14.87
N ALA A 226 13.80 -16.18 -16.19
CA ALA A 226 15.13 -16.06 -16.78
C ALA A 226 15.70 -14.63 -16.71
N PHE A 227 14.85 -13.61 -16.53
CA PHE A 227 15.29 -12.23 -16.44
C PHE A 227 16.21 -12.03 -15.23
N HIS A 228 17.39 -11.46 -15.47
CA HIS A 228 18.40 -11.23 -14.45
C HIS A 228 18.26 -9.81 -13.89
N LEU A 229 17.40 -9.65 -12.90
CA LEU A 229 17.23 -8.37 -12.21
C LEU A 229 18.31 -8.19 -11.13
N ASP A 230 19.00 -7.05 -11.20
CA ASP A 230 19.97 -6.59 -10.19
C ASP A 230 19.65 -5.16 -9.73
N LEU A 231 18.92 -5.05 -8.61
CA LEU A 231 18.70 -3.80 -7.88
C LEU A 231 19.47 -3.84 -6.55
N TRP A 232 20.49 -3.00 -6.41
CA TRP A 232 21.39 -3.05 -5.25
C TRP A 232 20.68 -2.69 -3.94
N GLN A 233 20.85 -3.52 -2.93
CA GLN A 233 20.15 -3.39 -1.65
C GLN A 233 21.00 -2.66 -0.63
N ASN A 234 20.44 -1.67 0.07
CA ASN A 234 21.10 -0.99 1.19
C ASN A 234 20.38 -1.31 2.52
N PRO A 235 20.80 -2.35 3.26
CA PRO A 235 20.15 -2.71 4.52
C PRO A 235 20.31 -1.63 5.61
N TYR A 236 21.41 -0.86 5.58
CA TYR A 236 21.65 0.20 6.56
C TYR A 236 20.60 1.33 6.49
N ALA A 237 20.06 1.60 5.30
CA ALA A 237 18.96 2.54 5.12
C ALA A 237 17.66 2.07 5.78
N VAL A 238 17.41 0.75 5.79
CA VAL A 238 16.25 0.17 6.48
C VAL A 238 16.41 0.33 7.99
N ALA A 239 17.57 -0.05 8.54
CA ALA A 239 17.86 0.13 9.97
C ALA A 239 17.65 1.59 10.43
N ARG A 240 18.17 2.56 9.68
CA ARG A 240 18.02 3.99 9.98
C ARG A 240 16.57 4.46 9.86
N THR A 241 15.84 4.03 8.83
CA THR A 241 14.42 4.42 8.62
C THR A 241 13.53 3.91 9.74
N GLU A 242 13.74 2.66 10.18
CA GLU A 242 12.94 2.01 11.22
C GLU A 242 13.44 2.33 12.64
N GLY A 243 14.59 2.99 12.79
CA GLY A 243 15.17 3.34 14.09
C GLY A 243 15.64 2.12 14.90
N VAL A 244 16.15 1.09 14.22
CA VAL A 244 16.58 -0.18 14.84
C VAL A 244 18.07 -0.44 14.63
N GLU A 245 18.67 -1.24 15.50
CA GLU A 245 20.09 -1.61 15.39
C GLU A 245 20.32 -2.50 14.16
N PRO A 246 21.33 -2.21 13.32
CA PRO A 246 21.70 -3.07 12.20
C PRO A 246 21.94 -4.51 12.66
N TRP A 247 21.37 -5.45 11.90
CA TRP A 247 21.45 -6.90 12.10
C TRP A 247 20.74 -7.47 13.34
N SER A 248 20.06 -6.63 14.13
CA SER A 248 19.14 -7.10 15.17
C SER A 248 17.94 -7.86 14.57
N ASP A 249 17.27 -8.68 15.39
CA ASP A 249 16.04 -9.36 14.96
C ASP A 249 14.98 -8.37 14.43
N ALA A 250 14.84 -7.21 15.07
CA ALA A 250 13.94 -6.15 14.62
C ALA A 250 14.32 -5.60 13.23
N HIS A 251 15.62 -5.51 12.94
CA HIS A 251 16.09 -5.13 11.61
C HIS A 251 15.81 -6.21 10.56
N TRP A 252 15.96 -7.49 10.90
CA TRP A 252 15.58 -8.59 10.00
C TRP A 252 14.09 -8.62 9.71
N ASP A 253 13.26 -8.37 10.71
CA ASP A 253 11.81 -8.24 10.55
C ASP A 253 11.44 -7.08 9.63
N ALA A 254 12.11 -5.92 9.76
CA ALA A 254 11.94 -4.78 8.87
C ALA A 254 12.45 -5.02 7.43
N LEU A 255 13.57 -5.74 7.28
CA LEU A 255 14.14 -6.06 5.97
C LEU A 255 13.25 -7.02 5.17
N LYS A 256 12.63 -7.98 5.84
CA LYS A 256 11.89 -9.07 5.20
C LYS A 256 10.83 -8.60 4.17
N PRO A 257 9.89 -7.69 4.48
CA PRO A 257 8.90 -7.25 3.50
C PRO A 257 9.52 -6.54 2.30
N VAL A 258 10.56 -5.71 2.52
CA VAL A 258 11.25 -4.98 1.45
C VAL A 258 12.00 -5.95 0.51
N MET A 259 12.73 -6.92 1.08
CA MET A 259 13.46 -7.91 0.30
C MET A 259 12.52 -8.90 -0.40
N GLN A 260 11.39 -9.24 0.22
CA GLN A 260 10.36 -10.07 -0.40
C GLN A 260 9.79 -9.39 -1.66
N MET A 261 9.60 -8.08 -1.66
CA MET A 261 9.16 -7.34 -2.84
C MET A 261 10.16 -7.45 -3.99
N LEU A 262 11.46 -7.28 -3.71
CA LEU A 262 12.52 -7.47 -4.71
C LEU A 262 12.58 -8.91 -5.24
N ALA A 263 12.54 -9.90 -4.33
CA ALA A 263 12.55 -11.31 -4.72
C ALA A 263 11.36 -11.65 -5.63
N SER A 264 10.17 -11.16 -5.29
CA SER A 264 8.93 -11.38 -6.05
C SER A 264 8.93 -10.66 -7.40
N ALA A 265 9.74 -9.61 -7.56
CA ALA A 265 10.01 -8.96 -8.84
C ALA A 265 11.06 -9.70 -9.69
N GLY A 266 11.61 -10.80 -9.19
CA GLY A 266 12.58 -11.63 -9.90
C GLY A 266 14.05 -11.26 -9.66
N GLN A 267 14.39 -10.52 -8.59
CA GLN A 267 15.78 -10.24 -8.19
C GLN A 267 16.63 -11.52 -8.13
N LYS A 268 17.84 -11.48 -8.70
CA LYS A 268 18.78 -12.63 -8.75
C LYS A 268 20.10 -12.39 -8.01
N VAL A 269 20.36 -11.16 -7.55
CA VAL A 269 21.65 -10.75 -6.98
C VAL A 269 21.50 -10.30 -5.52
N ILE A 270 22.43 -10.71 -4.68
CA ILE A 270 22.55 -10.22 -3.29
C ILE A 270 23.72 -9.24 -3.23
N THR A 271 23.46 -8.04 -2.75
CA THR A 271 24.47 -7.02 -2.52
C THR A 271 25.15 -7.29 -1.18
N THR A 272 26.49 -7.32 -1.16
CA THR A 272 27.27 -7.53 0.06
C THR A 272 28.46 -6.60 0.08
N THR A 273 28.69 -5.92 1.20
CA THR A 273 29.82 -5.00 1.34
C THR A 273 30.96 -5.67 2.09
N LEU A 274 32.00 -6.01 1.33
CA LEU A 274 33.21 -6.65 1.85
C LEU A 274 34.09 -5.67 2.64
N ASN A 275 34.05 -4.39 2.28
CA ASN A 275 34.82 -3.32 2.90
C ASN A 275 33.89 -2.21 3.35
N LYS A 276 34.36 -1.39 4.30
CA LYS A 276 33.65 -0.18 4.75
C LYS A 276 33.60 0.86 3.63
N ARG A 277 32.42 1.44 3.40
CA ARG A 277 32.16 2.53 2.42
C ARG A 277 32.72 2.23 1.01
N PRO A 278 32.30 1.13 0.35
CA PRO A 278 32.79 0.77 -0.98
C PRO A 278 32.49 1.82 -2.06
N TRP A 279 31.45 2.64 -1.86
CA TRP A 279 31.11 3.80 -2.69
C TRP A 279 31.35 5.14 -2.00
N ASN A 280 32.31 5.21 -1.08
CA ASN A 280 32.70 6.43 -0.37
C ASN A 280 31.55 7.21 0.30
N GLY A 281 30.43 6.55 0.61
CA GLY A 281 29.25 7.19 1.21
C GLY A 281 28.50 8.14 0.28
N GLN A 282 28.39 7.81 -1.01
CA GLN A 282 27.61 8.59 -1.98
C GLN A 282 26.09 8.61 -1.73
N THR A 283 25.56 7.65 -0.97
CA THR A 283 24.16 7.56 -0.55
C THR A 283 23.96 8.19 0.83
N GLU A 284 22.74 8.64 1.13
CA GLU A 284 22.38 9.21 2.45
C GLU A 284 22.79 8.30 3.61
N ASP A 285 22.56 6.99 3.47
CA ASP A 285 23.06 5.96 4.38
C ASP A 285 24.30 5.30 3.76
N PRO A 286 25.52 5.60 4.24
CA PRO A 286 26.71 4.93 3.77
C PRO A 286 26.67 3.45 4.13
N PHE A 287 27.08 2.60 3.21
CA PHE A 287 27.25 1.19 3.52
C PHE A 287 28.39 0.98 4.51
N ASP A 288 28.10 0.29 5.62
CA ASP A 288 29.12 -0.21 6.52
C ASP A 288 29.68 -1.56 6.02
N THR A 289 30.65 -2.10 6.74
CA THR A 289 31.24 -3.41 6.46
C THR A 289 30.33 -4.53 6.97
N MET A 290 30.12 -5.57 6.14
CA MET A 290 29.51 -6.84 6.57
C MET A 290 30.56 -7.86 7.05
N ILE A 291 31.84 -7.53 6.88
CA ILE A 291 32.98 -8.34 7.29
C ILE A 291 33.78 -7.58 8.35
N GLU A 292 34.17 -8.27 9.42
CA GLU A 292 35.08 -7.69 10.40
C GLU A 292 36.52 -7.81 9.93
N TRP A 293 37.23 -6.67 9.86
CA TRP A 293 38.66 -6.61 9.53
C TRP A 293 39.49 -6.31 10.77
N LYS A 294 40.13 -7.34 11.33
CA LYS A 294 41.00 -7.23 12.50
C LYS A 294 42.47 -7.34 12.10
N LYS A 295 43.26 -6.29 12.36
CA LYS A 295 44.72 -6.34 12.30
C LYS A 295 45.26 -6.90 13.62
N ARG A 296 45.85 -8.10 13.58
CA ARG A 296 46.53 -8.70 14.75
C ARG A 296 48.02 -8.45 14.68
N VAL A 297 48.65 -8.18 15.83
CA VAL A 297 50.10 -8.26 15.97
C VAL A 297 50.42 -9.67 16.43
N MET A 298 51.12 -10.46 15.61
CA MET A 298 51.61 -11.78 16.01
C MET A 298 53.09 -11.66 16.39
N ALA A 299 53.41 -11.89 17.66
CA ALA A 299 54.79 -12.01 18.11
C ALA A 299 55.23 -13.48 17.96
N ILE A 300 56.10 -13.73 16.98
CA ILE A 300 56.89 -14.96 16.88
C ILE A 300 58.35 -14.47 16.82
N GLY A 301 59.23 -15.07 17.61
CA GLY A 301 60.61 -14.61 17.85
C GLY A 301 61.27 -13.88 16.68
N SER A 302 61.71 -12.65 16.95
CA SER A 302 62.50 -11.75 16.09
C SER A 302 62.03 -11.49 14.66
N MET A 303 60.82 -11.91 14.24
CA MET A 303 60.31 -11.62 12.89
C MET A 303 58.81 -11.30 12.91
N THR A 304 58.48 -10.05 12.62
CA THR A 304 57.09 -9.57 12.49
C THR A 304 56.50 -10.06 11.17
N ILE A 305 55.56 -10.99 11.21
CA ILE A 305 54.78 -11.43 10.04
C ILE A 305 53.39 -10.78 10.11
N LEU A 306 52.96 -10.15 9.01
CA LEU A 306 51.61 -9.62 8.85
C LEU A 306 50.63 -10.75 8.53
N CYS A 307 49.52 -10.84 9.27
CA CYS A 307 48.42 -11.75 8.96
C CYS A 307 47.07 -11.02 9.11
N LEU A 308 46.22 -11.13 8.09
CA LEU A 308 44.84 -10.64 8.05
C LEU A 308 43.89 -11.82 8.31
N THR A 309 42.99 -11.68 9.28
CA THR A 309 41.93 -12.67 9.56
C THR A 309 40.56 -12.09 9.21
N ILE A 310 39.74 -12.86 8.50
CA ILE A 310 38.38 -12.53 8.07
C ILE A 310 37.38 -13.22 9.02
N GLY A 311 36.39 -12.48 9.52
CA GLY A 311 35.27 -13.01 10.32
C GLY A 311 33.94 -12.35 9.94
N TRP A 312 32.83 -13.06 10.13
CA TRP A 312 31.48 -12.54 9.93
C TRP A 312 30.98 -11.87 11.20
N ASN A 313 30.38 -10.69 11.09
CA ASN A 313 29.60 -10.12 12.19
C ASN A 313 28.26 -10.85 12.21
N SER A 314 28.11 -11.77 13.17
CA SER A 314 26.82 -12.33 13.57
C SER A 314 26.17 -11.42 14.61
#